data_AF-A0A8H7IFG1-F1
#
_entry.id   AF-A0A8H7IFG1-F1
#
_cell.length_a   1.000
_cell.length_b   1.000
_cell.length_c   1.000
_cell.angle_alpha   90.00
_cell.angle_beta   90.00
_cell.angle_gamma   90.00
#
_symmetry.space_group_name_H-M   'P 1'
#
loop_
_entity.id
_entity.type
_entity.pdbx_description
1 polymer ?
#
loop_
_entity_poly.entity_id
_entity_poly.type
_entity_poly.pdbx_seq_one_letter_code
_entity_poly.pdbx_strand_id
1 'polypeptide(L)'
;MDGSGANWFKIYALGANFSSGSLAWPSDEKKTFKFKIPSNTPAGNYLLRAEHIALHGASTVGGLNSTCAQLSITGNGSGNPAKVSIPGVYKVNHD
;
A
#
# COMPACT_ATOMS: atom_id res chain seq x y z
N MET A 1 -16.16 -8.14 6.14
CA MET A 1 -14.79 -8.67 6.06
C MET A 1 -13.90 -7.77 6.90
N ASP A 2 -13.07 -8.34 7.77
CA ASP A 2 -12.22 -7.61 8.73
C ASP A 2 -10.86 -7.15 8.14
N GLY A 3 -10.61 -7.45 6.86
CA GLY A 3 -9.37 -7.10 6.16
C GLY A 3 -8.21 -8.07 6.40
N SER A 4 -8.44 -9.18 7.11
CA SER A 4 -7.42 -10.21 7.34
C SER A 4 -7.32 -11.22 6.18
N GLY A 5 -6.14 -11.81 6.00
CA GLY A 5 -5.92 -12.97 5.12
C GLY A 5 -5.10 -12.71 3.85
N ALA A 6 -4.91 -13.77 3.06
CA ALA A 6 -3.97 -13.87 1.94
C ALA A 6 -4.50 -13.31 0.59
N ASN A 7 -5.18 -12.17 0.62
CA ASN A 7 -5.92 -11.67 -0.53
C ASN A 7 -5.51 -10.26 -1.00
N TRP A 8 -4.38 -9.74 -0.50
CA TRP A 8 -3.94 -8.38 -0.78
C TRP A 8 -2.92 -8.34 -1.92
N PHE A 9 -3.05 -7.37 -2.82
CA PHE A 9 -2.05 -7.08 -3.85
C PHE A 9 -1.76 -5.58 -3.88
N LYS A 10 -0.51 -5.22 -4.14
CA LYS A 10 -0.07 -3.82 -4.17
C LYS A 10 -0.29 -3.23 -5.56
N ILE A 11 -0.92 -2.05 -5.62
CA ILE A 11 -1.17 -1.32 -6.88
C ILE A 11 -0.40 0.00 -6.98
N TYR A 12 0.12 0.50 -5.87
CA TYR A 12 0.82 1.77 -5.80
C TYR A 12 1.78 1.80 -4.61
N ALA A 13 2.89 2.51 -4.76
CA ALA A 13 3.82 2.85 -3.68
C ALA A 13 4.49 4.20 -3.99
N LEU A 14 4.72 4.99 -2.95
CA LEU A 14 5.53 6.19 -3.00
C LEU A 14 6.66 6.03 -1.98
N GLY A 15 7.87 5.75 -2.46
CA GLY A 15 9.05 5.54 -1.63
C GLY A 15 9.95 6.77 -1.59
N ALA A 16 11.02 6.67 -0.80
CA ALA A 16 12.09 7.66 -0.80
C ALA A 16 12.81 7.75 -2.15
N ASN A 17 13.32 8.93 -2.44
CA ASN A 17 14.28 9.19 -3.49
C ASN A 17 15.68 9.38 -2.87
N PHE A 18 16.69 8.80 -3.51
CA PHE A 18 18.10 8.84 -3.11
C PHE A 18 18.99 9.55 -4.16
N SER A 19 18.41 10.07 -5.24
CA SER A 19 19.15 10.57 -6.41
C SER A 19 20.04 11.78 -6.14
N SER A 20 19.81 12.51 -5.04
CA SER A 20 20.56 13.72 -4.66
C SER A 20 21.70 13.46 -3.67
N GLY A 21 22.00 12.20 -3.34
CA GLY A 21 22.93 11.85 -2.26
C GLY A 21 22.37 12.12 -0.86
N SER A 22 21.10 12.53 -0.76
CA SER A 22 20.35 12.72 0.48
C SER A 22 19.00 12.02 0.38
N LEU A 23 18.44 11.65 1.52
CA LEU A 23 17.12 11.03 1.61
C LEU A 23 16.04 12.10 1.40
N ALA A 24 15.22 11.95 0.36
CA ALA A 24 14.08 12.81 0.11
C ALA A 24 12.79 11.98 0.04
N TRP A 25 11.74 12.40 0.75
CA TRP A 25 10.43 11.75 0.70
C TRP A 25 9.48 12.58 -0.18
N PRO A 26 9.01 12.08 -1.34
CA PRO A 26 8.02 12.80 -2.13
C PRO A 26 6.68 13.00 -1.41
N SER A 27 6.45 12.23 -0.34
CA SER A 27 5.31 12.35 0.56
C SER A 27 5.47 13.44 1.62
N ASP A 28 6.63 14.09 1.72
CA ASP A 28 6.86 15.11 2.74
C ASP A 28 5.87 16.28 2.60
N GLU A 29 5.30 16.68 3.73
CA GLU A 29 4.20 17.65 3.87
C GLU A 29 2.94 17.36 3.02
N LYS A 30 2.82 16.19 2.39
CA LYS A 30 1.65 15.84 1.58
C LYS A 30 0.51 15.33 2.45
N LYS A 31 -0.67 15.91 2.24
CA LYS A 31 -1.93 15.47 2.87
C LYS A 31 -2.74 14.54 1.96
N THR A 32 -2.42 14.50 0.68
CA THR A 32 -3.12 13.70 -0.33
C THR A 32 -2.12 13.10 -1.32
N PHE A 33 -2.47 11.95 -1.88
CA PHE A 33 -1.77 11.33 -3.00
C PHE A 33 -2.79 10.82 -4.01
N LYS A 34 -2.35 10.66 -5.26
CA LYS A 34 -3.18 10.15 -6.34
C LYS A 34 -2.54 8.88 -6.90
N PHE A 35 -3.37 7.90 -7.21
CA PHE A 35 -2.98 6.68 -7.88
C PHE A 35 -4.09 6.31 -8.86
N LYS A 36 -3.79 5.40 -9.78
CA LYS A 36 -4.77 4.83 -10.71
C LYS A 36 -5.01 3.37 -10.34
N ILE A 37 -6.25 2.93 -10.43
CA ILE A 37 -6.55 1.50 -10.46
C ILE A 37 -5.98 0.94 -11.77
N PRO A 38 -5.16 -0.12 -11.75
CA PRO A 38 -4.67 -0.75 -12.97
C PRO A 38 -5.84 -1.16 -13.88
N SER A 39 -5.75 -0.86 -15.18
CA SER A 39 -6.83 -1.20 -16.13
C SER A 39 -7.08 -2.70 -16.24
N ASN A 40 -6.07 -3.52 -15.95
CA ASN A 40 -6.19 -4.98 -15.95
C ASN A 40 -6.72 -5.55 -14.61
N THR A 41 -7.15 -4.71 -13.66
CA THR A 41 -7.82 -5.20 -12.43
C THR A 41 -9.17 -5.82 -12.79
N PRO A 42 -9.45 -7.07 -12.38
CA PRO A 42 -10.74 -7.70 -12.65
C PRO A 42 -11.91 -6.93 -12.03
N ALA A 43 -13.07 -6.94 -12.71
CA ALA A 43 -14.29 -6.37 -12.15
C ALA A 43 -14.68 -7.09 -10.84
N GLY A 44 -15.22 -6.34 -9.88
CA GLY A 44 -15.64 -6.89 -8.59
C GLY A 44 -15.61 -5.87 -7.45
N ASN A 45 -15.94 -6.34 -6.25
CA ASN A 45 -15.90 -5.52 -5.04
C ASN A 45 -14.57 -5.73 -4.30
N TYR A 46 -13.91 -4.63 -3.94
CA TYR A 46 -12.59 -4.63 -3.32
C TYR A 46 -12.59 -3.82 -2.03
N LEU A 47 -11.76 -4.24 -1.07
CA LEU A 47 -11.32 -3.38 0.02
C LEU A 47 -10.00 -2.74 -0.41
N LEU A 48 -9.99 -1.42 -0.56
CA LEU A 48 -8.78 -0.64 -0.73
C LEU A 48 -8.19 -0.34 0.65
N ARG A 49 -6.90 -0.58 0.84
CA ARG A 49 -6.14 -0.19 2.03
C ARG A 49 -5.06 0.81 1.64
N ALA A 50 -5.18 2.03 2.15
CA ALA A 50 -4.13 3.04 2.08
C ALA A 50 -3.32 3.01 3.37
N GLU A 51 -2.00 3.10 3.27
CA GLU A 51 -1.11 3.00 4.41
C GLU A 51 0.03 4.03 4.32
N HIS A 52 0.26 4.72 5.43
CA HIS A 52 1.42 5.58 5.64
C HIS A 52 2.31 4.96 6.70
N ILE A 53 3.60 4.80 6.39
CA ILE A 53 4.61 4.24 7.27
C ILE A 53 5.59 5.37 7.64
N ALA A 54 5.49 5.84 8.88
CA ALA A 54 6.38 6.88 9.42
C ALA A 54 7.70 6.25 9.87
N LEU A 55 8.80 6.61 9.18
CA LEU A 55 10.12 6.02 9.45
C LEU A 55 11.01 6.86 10.37
N HIS A 56 10.57 8.05 10.79
CA HIS A 56 11.31 8.91 11.73
C HIS A 56 11.59 8.23 13.09
N GLY A 57 10.77 7.25 13.47
CA GLY A 57 10.92 6.42 14.67
C GLY A 57 11.04 4.92 14.34
N ALA A 58 11.60 4.55 13.19
CA ALA A 58 11.63 3.15 12.73
C ALA A 58 12.35 2.17 13.67
N SER A 59 13.11 2.66 14.66
CA SER A 59 13.70 1.85 15.73
C SER A 59 12.67 1.30 16.72
N THR A 60 11.42 1.79 16.70
CA THR A 60 10.32 1.28 17.51
C THR A 60 9.16 0.80 16.65
N VAL A 61 8.45 -0.21 17.15
CA VAL A 61 7.24 -0.72 16.50
C VAL A 61 6.11 0.30 16.66
N GLY A 62 5.39 0.62 15.58
CA GLY A 62 4.16 1.42 15.65
C GLY A 62 4.00 2.54 14.62
N GLY A 63 4.93 2.70 13.68
CA GLY A 63 4.87 3.77 12.66
C GLY A 63 3.82 3.59 11.55
N LEU A 64 2.97 2.57 11.59
CA LEU A 64 2.01 2.26 10.51
C LEU A 64 0.62 2.84 10.80
N ASN A 65 0.12 3.70 9.91
CA ASN A 65 -1.23 4.22 9.93
C ASN A 65 -1.97 3.74 8.68
N SER A 66 -3.12 3.07 8.85
CA SER A 66 -3.88 2.49 7.74
C SER A 66 -5.32 2.98 7.72
N THR A 67 -5.84 3.27 6.53
CA THR A 67 -7.26 3.55 6.30
C THR A 67 -7.78 2.65 5.17
N CYS A 68 -9.07 2.33 5.23
CA CYS A 68 -9.70 1.45 4.25
C CYS A 68 -10.92 2.10 3.60
N ALA A 69 -11.18 1.74 2.35
CA ALA A 69 -12.38 2.12 1.60
C ALA A 69 -12.91 0.92 0.80
N GLN A 70 -14.22 0.87 0.57
CA GLN A 70 -14.82 -0.14 -0.30
C GLN A 70 -14.97 0.42 -1.71
N LEU A 71 -14.55 -0.35 -2.72
CA LEU A 71 -14.64 0.01 -4.12
C LEU A 71 -15.43 -1.04 -4.89
N SER A 72 -16.18 -0.60 -5.89
CA SER A 72 -16.72 -1.47 -6.94
C SER A 72 -15.99 -1.14 -8.24
N ILE A 73 -15.22 -2.10 -8.75
CA ILE A 73 -14.45 -1.96 -9.98
C ILE A 73 -15.26 -2.58 -11.12
N THR A 74 -15.37 -1.84 -12.22
CA THR A 74 -15.98 -2.29 -13.47
C THR A 74 -14.92 -2.39 -14.57
N GLY A 75 -15.22 -3.13 -15.64
CA GLY A 75 -14.31 -3.34 -16.77
C GLY A 75 -14.14 -4.81 -17.13
N ASN A 76 -13.14 -5.10 -17.96
CA ASN A 76 -12.85 -6.43 -18.50
C ASN A 76 -11.43 -6.93 -18.17
N GLY A 77 -10.79 -6.37 -17.13
CA GLY A 77 -9.48 -6.80 -16.67
C GLY A 77 -9.46 -8.28 -16.26
N SER A 78 -8.32 -8.94 -16.46
CA SER A 78 -8.11 -10.37 -16.17
C SER A 78 -6.87 -10.62 -15.32
N GLY A 79 -6.32 -9.57 -14.70
CA GLY A 79 -5.11 -9.64 -13.90
C GLY A 79 -5.22 -10.57 -12.70
N ASN A 80 -4.18 -11.37 -12.47
CA ASN A 80 -4.05 -12.25 -11.32
C ASN A 80 -2.67 -12.03 -10.64
N PRO A 81 -2.48 -10.89 -9.96
CA PRO A 81 -1.21 -10.59 -9.29
C PRO A 81 -0.96 -11.54 -8.12
N ALA A 82 0.32 -11.74 -7.79
CA ALA A 82 0.70 -12.41 -6.55
C ALA A 82 0.11 -11.67 -5.34
N LYS A 83 -0.40 -12.45 -4.38
CA LYS A 83 -1.10 -11.93 -3.20
C LYS A 83 -0.27 -12.15 -1.94
N VAL A 84 -0.51 -11.31 -0.94
CA VAL A 84 0.13 -11.36 0.36
C VAL A 84 -0.91 -11.37 1.47
N SER A 85 -0.50 -11.85 2.65
CA SER A 85 -1.31 -11.83 3.86
C SER A 85 -1.13 -10.54 4.64
N ILE A 86 -2.24 -9.96 5.08
CA ILE A 86 -2.26 -8.91 6.10
C ILE A 86 -3.14 -9.43 7.25
N PRO A 87 -2.66 -9.47 8.52
CA PRO A 87 -1.27 -9.24 8.93
C PRO A 87 -0.30 -10.30 8.37
N GLY A 88 1.00 -10.00 8.38
CA GLY A 88 2.07 -10.95 7.99
C GLY A 88 2.98 -10.47 6.85
N VAL A 89 2.59 -9.44 6.08
CA VAL A 89 3.43 -8.91 5.00
C VAL A 89 4.65 -8.12 5.50
N TYR A 90 4.55 -7.47 6.66
CA TYR A 90 5.65 -6.70 7.25
C TYR A 90 6.36 -7.50 8.34
N LYS A 91 7.69 -7.55 8.27
CA LYS A 91 8.54 -8.10 9.33
C LYS A 91 9.09 -6.95 10.16
N VAL A 92 9.08 -7.13 11.49
CA VAL A 92 9.56 -6.12 12.44
C VAL A 92 11.08 -5.98 12.40
N ASN A 93 11.78 -7.06 12.06
CA ASN A 93 13.23 -7.07 11.89
C ASN A 93 13.58 -7.32 10.42
N HIS A 94 14.54 -6.56 9.91
CA HIS A 94 15.15 -6.75 8.60
C HIS A 94 16.58 -7.26 8.77
N ASP A 95 16.70 -8.38 9.48
CA ASP A 95 17.94 -9.15 9.63
C ASP A 95 18.33 -9.79 8.28
#